data_AF-A0A1R3UV34-F1
#
_entry.id   AF-A0A1R3UV34-F1
#
_cell.length_a   1.000
_cell.length_b   1.000
_cell.length_c   1.000
_cell.angle_alpha   90.00
_cell.angle_beta   90.00
_cell.angle_gamma   90.00
#
_symmetry.space_group_name_H-M   'P 1'
#
loop_
_entity.id
_entity.type
_entity.pdbx_description
1 polymer ?
#
loop_
_entity_poly.entity_id
_entity_poly.type
_entity_poly.pdbx_seq_one_letter_code
_entity_poly.pdbx_strand_id
1 'polypeptide(L)'
;MVQTTSTEHGMSTGRMAMETAYNECNAVYTKVDFLRDSLKSTWVGGAEQGYETALVKWLEELRLIVNGMNNMIGTFGGTTRGMLNLEDENLVLSSTWNDQLNPNQGG
;
A
#
# COMPACT_ATOMS: atom_id res chain seq x y z
N MET A 1 26.01 7.46 5.49
CA MET A 1 25.07 6.32 5.49
C MET A 1 23.76 6.57 6.26
N VAL A 2 23.37 7.80 6.63
CA VAL A 2 22.14 8.04 7.45
C VAL A 2 20.88 8.27 6.61
N GLN A 3 21.02 8.69 5.35
CA GLN A 3 19.90 9.17 4.54
C GLN A 3 19.04 8.04 3.94
N THR A 4 19.64 6.88 3.66
CA THR A 4 18.94 5.72 3.08
C THR A 4 18.05 5.02 4.12
N THR A 5 18.56 4.75 5.31
CA THR A 5 17.78 4.18 6.43
C THR A 5 16.57 5.05 6.80
N SER A 6 16.71 6.37 6.73
CA SER A 6 15.59 7.31 6.97
C SER A 6 14.52 7.25 5.89
N THR A 7 14.91 7.07 4.62
CA THR A 7 13.99 7.00 3.49
C THR A 7 13.25 5.66 3.49
N GLU A 8 13.95 4.55 3.70
CA GLU A 8 13.36 3.22 3.82
C GLU A 8 12.35 3.14 4.98
N HIS A 9 12.70 3.71 6.12
CA HIS A 9 11.81 3.76 7.28
C HIS A 9 10.53 4.54 6.97
N GLY A 10 10.64 5.67 6.26
CA GLY A 10 9.49 6.45 5.79
C GLY A 10 8.60 5.67 4.82
N MET A 11 9.18 5.00 3.84
CA MET A 11 8.46 4.20 2.84
C MET A 11 7.77 2.99 3.47
N SER A 12 8.44 2.30 4.40
CA SER A 12 7.86 1.18 5.15
C SER A 12 6.69 1.63 6.03
N THR A 13 6.84 2.76 6.72
CA THR A 13 5.78 3.35 7.55
C THR A 13 4.57 3.76 6.71
N GLY A 14 4.81 4.39 5.56
CA GLY A 14 3.76 4.74 4.60
C GLY A 14 3.01 3.51 4.09
N ARG A 15 3.74 2.43 3.75
CA ARG A 15 3.14 1.15 3.36
C ARG A 15 2.25 0.57 4.45
N MET A 16 2.72 0.52 5.70
CA MET A 16 1.94 -0.03 6.82
C MET A 16 0.68 0.78 7.12
N ALA A 17 0.76 2.11 7.05
CA ALA A 17 -0.40 2.99 7.21
C ALA A 17 -1.45 2.73 6.11
N MET A 18 -1.01 2.57 4.86
CA MET A 18 -1.88 2.27 3.73
C MET A 18 -2.50 0.86 3.83
N GLU A 19 -1.74 -0.15 4.26
CA GLU A 19 -2.25 -1.50 4.51
C GLU A 19 -3.32 -1.51 5.61
N THR A 20 -3.11 -0.73 6.67
CA THR A 20 -4.09 -0.59 7.76
C THR A 20 -5.37 0.06 7.25
N ALA A 21 -5.26 1.21 6.56
CA ALA A 21 -6.40 1.90 5.98
C ALA A 21 -7.15 1.04 4.94
N TYR A 22 -6.42 0.28 4.11
CA TYR A 22 -7.00 -0.66 3.16
C TYR A 22 -7.88 -1.71 3.87
N ASN A 23 -7.35 -2.33 4.94
CA ASN A 23 -8.09 -3.34 5.70
C ASN A 23 -9.34 -2.77 6.36
N GLU A 24 -9.24 -1.57 6.94
CA GLU A 24 -10.38 -0.88 7.56
C GLU A 24 -11.47 -0.53 6.54
N CYS A 25 -11.09 0.07 5.40
CA CYS A 25 -12.02 0.38 4.33
C CYS A 25 -12.68 -0.87 3.74
N ASN A 26 -11.93 -1.96 3.57
CA ASN A 26 -12.49 -3.22 3.06
C ASN A 26 -13.46 -3.87 4.06
N ALA A 27 -13.18 -3.78 5.36
CA ALA A 27 -14.10 -4.24 6.40
C ALA A 27 -15.40 -3.43 6.40
N VAL A 28 -15.29 -2.10 6.27
CA VAL A 28 -16.43 -1.19 6.16
C VAL A 28 -17.26 -1.47 4.90
N TYR A 29 -16.61 -1.67 3.75
CA TYR A 29 -17.26 -2.05 2.49
C TYR A 29 -18.10 -3.30 2.70
N THR A 30 -17.49 -4.38 3.20
CA THR A 30 -18.14 -5.68 3.39
C THR A 30 -19.36 -5.57 4.32
N LYS A 31 -19.23 -4.80 5.40
CA LYS A 31 -20.32 -4.59 6.36
C LYS A 31 -21.50 -3.85 5.72
N VAL A 32 -21.25 -2.80 4.95
CA VAL A 32 -22.32 -2.02 4.33
C VAL A 32 -22.94 -2.77 3.15
N ASP A 33 -22.15 -3.52 2.38
CA ASP A 33 -22.65 -4.40 1.32
C ASP A 33 -23.62 -5.45 1.87
N PHE A 34 -23.28 -6.09 3.00
CA PHE A 34 -24.18 -6.99 3.72
C PHE A 34 -25.46 -6.31 4.21
N LEU A 35 -25.34 -5.11 4.79
CA LEU A 35 -26.50 -4.33 5.25
C LEU A 35 -27.41 -3.93 4.08
N ARG A 36 -26.83 -3.54 2.94
CA ARG A 36 -27.58 -3.26 1.71
C ARG A 36 -28.41 -4.47 1.32
N ASP A 37 -27.81 -5.65 1.24
CA ASP A 37 -28.52 -6.87 0.82
C ASP A 37 -29.64 -7.24 1.80
N SER A 38 -29.41 -7.09 3.10
CA SER A 38 -30.45 -7.27 4.12
C SER A 38 -31.59 -6.26 3.95
N LEU A 39 -31.28 -4.99 3.69
CA LEU A 39 -32.29 -3.94 3.49
C LEU A 39 -33.05 -4.12 2.19
N LYS A 40 -32.39 -4.58 1.13
CA LYS A 40 -33.00 -4.88 -0.17
C LYS A 40 -34.14 -5.89 -0.08
N SER A 41 -34.05 -6.81 0.87
CA SER A 41 -35.12 -7.80 1.14
C SER A 41 -36.36 -7.21 1.82
N THR A 42 -36.25 -6.01 2.41
CA THR A 42 -37.30 -5.39 3.24
C THR A 42 -37.76 -4.02 2.76
N TRP A 43 -37.01 -3.37 1.86
CA TRP A 43 -37.45 -2.14 1.20
C TRP A 43 -38.45 -2.46 0.08
N VAL A 44 -39.60 -1.79 0.15
CA VAL A 44 -40.66 -1.89 -0.86
C VAL A 44 -41.13 -0.48 -1.17
N GLY A 45 -41.08 -0.07 -2.44
CA GLY A 45 -41.65 1.21 -2.93
C GLY A 45 -40.62 2.28 -3.31
N GLY A 46 -41.08 3.44 -3.79
CA GLY A 46 -40.23 4.45 -4.48
C GLY A 46 -39.07 5.06 -3.69
N ALA A 47 -39.04 4.92 -2.35
CA ALA A 47 -37.90 5.33 -1.53
C ALA A 47 -36.70 4.36 -1.64
N GLU A 48 -36.95 3.10 -2.01
CA GLU A 48 -35.95 2.04 -2.26
C GLU A 48 -34.92 2.50 -3.30
N GLN A 49 -35.41 3.03 -4.43
CA GLN A 49 -34.57 3.31 -5.59
C GLN A 49 -33.57 4.44 -5.35
N GLY A 50 -33.97 5.47 -4.58
CA GLY A 50 -33.07 6.57 -4.20
C GLY A 50 -31.99 6.11 -3.23
N TYR A 51 -32.36 5.32 -2.23
CA TYR A 51 -31.44 4.79 -1.23
C TYR A 51 -30.48 3.77 -1.83
N GLU A 52 -30.97 2.88 -2.69
CA GLU A 52 -30.15 1.91 -3.43
C GLU A 52 -29.12 2.63 -4.30
N THR A 53 -29.54 3.65 -5.07
CA THR A 53 -28.63 4.42 -5.92
C THR A 53 -27.53 5.10 -5.09
N ALA A 54 -27.88 5.69 -3.95
CA ALA A 54 -26.90 6.33 -3.07
C ALA A 54 -25.92 5.31 -2.45
N LEU A 55 -26.41 4.17 -1.99
CA LEU A 55 -25.59 3.09 -1.43
C LEU A 55 -24.64 2.50 -2.46
N VAL A 56 -25.11 2.25 -3.67
CA VAL A 56 -24.28 1.73 -4.77
C VAL A 56 -23.16 2.72 -5.11
N LYS A 57 -23.47 4.02 -5.26
CA LYS A 57 -22.44 5.04 -5.52
C LYS A 57 -21.40 5.11 -4.41
N TRP A 58 -21.83 5.07 -3.15
CA TRP A 58 -20.91 5.10 -2.02
C TRP A 58 -20.01 3.85 -1.98
N LEU A 59 -20.54 2.67 -2.28
CA LEU A 59 -19.75 1.44 -2.40
C LEU A 59 -18.75 1.50 -3.57
N GLU A 60 -19.14 2.08 -4.70
CA GLU A 60 -18.25 2.31 -5.85
C GLU A 60 -17.09 3.25 -5.50
N GLU A 61 -17.37 4.39 -4.85
CA GLU A 61 -16.35 5.34 -4.40
C GLU A 61 -15.38 4.68 -3.42
N LEU A 62 -15.89 3.91 -2.45
CA LEU A 62 -15.07 3.18 -1.50
C LEU A 62 -14.18 2.14 -2.20
N ARG A 63 -14.71 1.45 -3.22
CA ARG A 63 -13.92 0.51 -4.03
C ARG A 63 -12.82 1.19 -4.81
N LEU A 64 -13.06 2.38 -5.36
CA LEU A 64 -12.02 3.18 -6.03
C LEU A 64 -10.90 3.58 -5.06
N ILE A 65 -11.26 4.00 -3.85
CA ILE A 65 -10.30 4.34 -2.79
C ILE A 65 -9.45 3.12 -2.40
N VAL A 66 -10.09 1.96 -2.18
CA VAL A 66 -9.42 0.69 -1.84
C VAL A 66 -8.46 0.24 -2.96
N ASN A 67 -8.88 0.35 -4.22
CA ASN A 67 -8.02 0.07 -5.38
C ASN A 67 -6.84 1.05 -5.46
N GLY A 68 -7.07 2.34 -5.20
CA GLY A 68 -6.02 3.35 -5.15
C GLY A 68 -4.98 3.06 -4.05
N MET A 69 -5.43 2.65 -2.87
CA MET A 69 -4.55 2.23 -1.77
C MET A 69 -3.71 1.01 -2.16
N ASN A 70 -4.30 -0.01 -2.80
CA ASN A 70 -3.57 -1.19 -3.25
C ASN A 70 -2.47 -0.84 -4.27
N ASN A 71 -2.77 0.06 -5.22
CA ASN A 71 -1.78 0.57 -6.17
C ASN A 71 -0.64 1.33 -5.48
N MET A 72 -0.96 2.14 -4.47
CA MET A 72 0.05 2.86 -3.69
C MET A 72 0.93 1.90 -2.87
N ILE A 73 0.34 0.88 -2.22
CA ILE A 73 1.09 -0.17 -1.53
C ILE A 73 2.08 -0.85 -2.49
N GLY A 74 1.64 -1.18 -3.71
CA GLY A 74 2.49 -1.73 -4.76
C GLY A 74 3.64 -0.79 -5.14
N THR A 75 3.37 0.51 -5.25
CA THR A 75 4.38 1.54 -5.57
C THR A 75 5.42 1.67 -4.46
N PHE A 76 4.98 1.72 -3.19
CA PHE A 76 5.89 1.75 -2.05
C PHE A 76 6.76 0.49 -2.00
N GLY A 77 6.17 -0.70 -2.16
CA GLY A 77 6.91 -1.97 -2.16
C GLY A 77 7.90 -2.11 -3.33
N GLY A 78 7.51 -1.67 -4.53
CA GLY A 78 8.39 -1.63 -5.70
C GLY A 78 9.56 -0.66 -5.52
N THR A 79 9.31 0.50 -4.93
CA THR A 79 10.36 1.50 -4.65
C THR A 79 11.37 1.01 -3.62
N THR A 80 10.91 0.34 -2.55
CA THR A 80 11.82 -0.27 -1.57
C THR A 80 12.74 -1.32 -2.21
N ARG A 81 12.21 -2.22 -3.06
CA ARG A 81 13.05 -3.21 -3.76
C ARG A 81 14.07 -2.55 -4.70
N GLY A 82 13.67 -1.49 -5.41
CA GLY A 82 14.57 -0.74 -6.27
C GLY A 82 15.72 -0.09 -5.49
N MET A 83 15.44 0.45 -4.30
CA MET A 83 16.46 1.00 -3.42
C MET A 83 17.41 -0.08 -2.90
N LEU A 84 16.90 -1.23 -2.44
CA LEU A 84 17.73 -2.35 -2.00
C LEU A 84 18.68 -2.85 -3.09
N ASN A 85 18.20 -2.98 -4.33
CA ASN A 85 19.06 -3.41 -5.44
C ASN A 85 20.19 -2.39 -5.73
N LEU A 86 19.89 -1.09 -5.67
CA LEU A 86 20.90 -0.04 -5.83
C LEU A 86 21.88 0.00 -4.65
N GLU A 87 21.44 -0.33 -3.44
CA GLU A 87 22.32 -0.47 -2.29
C GLU A 87 23.25 -1.68 -2.43
N ASP A 88 22.73 -2.84 -2.84
CA ASP A 88 23.54 -4.05 -3.11
C ASP A 88 24.59 -3.78 -4.18
N GLU A 89 24.22 -3.13 -5.29
CA GLU A 89 25.17 -2.71 -6.33
C GLU A 89 26.25 -1.76 -5.79
N ASN A 90 25.86 -0.77 -4.98
CA ASN A 90 26.81 0.17 -4.39
C ASN A 90 27.71 -0.48 -3.32
N LEU A 91 27.22 -1.47 -2.57
CA LEU A 91 27.98 -2.24 -1.59
C LEU A 91 29.06 -3.09 -2.29
N VAL A 92 28.69 -3.78 -3.38
CA VAL A 92 29.64 -4.56 -4.19
C VAL A 92 30.69 -3.66 -4.82
N LEU A 93 30.30 -2.51 -5.36
CA LEU A 93 31.25 -1.55 -5.94
C LEU A 93 32.20 -0.98 -4.87
N SER A 94 31.67 -0.65 -3.68
CA SER A 94 32.47 -0.11 -2.57
C SER A 94 33.44 -1.15 -2.00
N SER A 95 33.06 -2.43 -1.91
CA SER A 95 33.96 -3.50 -1.45
C SER A 95 35.11 -3.72 -2.43
N THR A 96 34.82 -3.76 -3.74
CA THR A 96 35.88 -3.85 -4.76
C THR A 96 36.84 -2.67 -4.74
N TRP A 97 36.35 -1.45 -4.47
CA TRP A 97 37.21 -0.27 -4.37
C TRP A 97 38.09 -0.30 -3.11
N ASN A 98 37.55 -0.77 -1.98
CA ASN A 98 38.31 -0.89 -0.74
C ASN A 98 39.43 -1.94 -0.85
N ASP A 99 39.15 -3.07 -1.50
CA ASP A 99 40.16 -4.11 -1.78
C ASP A 99 41.24 -3.63 -2.75
N GLN A 100 40.87 -2.77 -3.72
CA GLN A 100 41.82 -2.15 -4.65
C GLN A 100 42.68 -1.06 -4.03
N LEU A 101 42.18 -0.35 -3.01
CA LEU A 101 42.92 0.70 -2.31
C LEU A 101 43.78 0.18 -1.16
N ASN A 102 43.53 -1.02 -0.65
CA ASN A 102 44.31 -1.61 0.43
C ASN A 102 44.74 -3.06 0.15
N PRO A 103 45.50 -3.32 -0.93
CA PRO A 103 45.84 -4.68 -1.37
C PRO A 103 46.76 -5.47 -0.41
N ASN A 104 47.25 -4.86 0.69
CA ASN A 104 48.29 -5.44 1.55
C ASN A 104 47.86 -5.77 3.00
N GLN A 105 46.56 -5.88 3.31
CA GLN A 105 46.11 -6.35 4.64
C GLN A 105 45.95 -7.89 4.74
N GLY A 106 46.48 -8.63 3.77
CA GLY A 106 46.72 -10.07 3.91
C GLY A 106 48.07 -10.33 4.60
N GLY A 107 48.03 -10.49 5.93
CA GLY A 107 49.12 -10.92 6.79
C GLY A 107 48.63 -11.18 8.20
#